data_AF-A0A7J3TIL7-F1
#
_entry.id   AF-A0A7J3TIL7-F1
#
_cell.length_a   1.000
_cell.length_b   1.000
_cell.length_c   1.000
_cell.angle_alpha   90.00
_cell.angle_beta   90.00
_cell.angle_gamma   90.00
#
_symmetry.space_group_name_H-M   'P 1'
#
loop_
_entity.id
_entity.type
_entity.pdbx_description
1 polymer ?
#
loop_
_entity_poly.entity_id
_entity_poly.type
_entity_poly.pdbx_seq_one_letter_code
_entity_poly.pdbx_strand_id
1 'polypeptide(L)'
;MTGGEPQVETIKKYEEFLTRRDHVIVDLEIWIALLDFINETGNDKLWKTIEEIGYESGLEFKVKGLTLSDVLKSLEFKNILKEKTENGVTVLILTTRNEINLITHYLRGVFKAMGISADIISGVRRLVIIEKEKER
;
A
#
# COMPACT_ATOMS: atom_id res chain seq x y z
N MET A 1 8.02 -16.84 -16.50
CA MET A 1 6.72 -16.42 -15.94
C MET A 1 5.92 -17.69 -15.69
N THR A 2 5.92 -18.21 -14.46
CA THR A 2 5.05 -19.31 -14.07
C THR A 2 3.78 -18.70 -13.49
N GLY A 3 2.88 -18.26 -14.37
CA GLY A 3 1.54 -17.83 -13.97
C GLY A 3 0.76 -19.06 -13.56
N GLY A 4 0.65 -19.33 -12.26
CA GLY A 4 -0.34 -20.26 -11.74
C GLY A 4 -1.73 -19.72 -12.06
N GLU A 5 -2.66 -20.60 -12.42
CA GLU A 5 -4.06 -20.21 -12.64
C GLU A 5 -4.58 -19.42 -11.43
N PRO A 6 -5.29 -18.29 -11.64
CA PRO A 6 -5.92 -17.58 -10.55
C PRO A 6 -6.86 -18.53 -9.81
N GLN A 7 -6.61 -18.77 -8.53
CA GLN A 7 -7.50 -19.59 -7.73
C GLN A 7 -8.88 -18.93 -7.69
N VAL A 8 -9.96 -19.72 -7.81
CA VAL A 8 -11.36 -19.25 -7.85
C VAL A 8 -11.67 -18.24 -6.73
N GLU A 9 -11.09 -18.44 -5.55
CA GLU A 9 -11.24 -17.55 -4.40
C GLU A 9 -10.67 -16.14 -4.63
N THR A 10 -9.59 -16.03 -5.40
CA THR A 10 -8.97 -14.74 -5.78
C THR A 10 -9.90 -13.97 -6.72
N ILE A 11 -10.53 -14.67 -7.67
CA ILE A 11 -11.46 -14.07 -8.63
C ILE A 11 -12.69 -13.50 -7.93
N LYS A 12 -13.29 -14.24 -6.98
CA LYS A 12 -14.45 -13.78 -6.20
C LYS A 12 -14.17 -12.48 -5.44
N LYS A 13 -12.98 -12.34 -4.86
CA LYS A 13 -12.60 -11.11 -4.16
C LYS A 13 -12.41 -9.93 -5.11
N TYR A 14 -11.89 -10.14 -6.31
CA TYR A 14 -11.85 -9.08 -7.33
C TYR A 14 -13.25 -8.67 -7.77
N GLU A 15 -14.14 -9.64 -7.97
CA GLU A 15 -15.57 -9.38 -8.26
C GLU A 15 -16.22 -8.52 -7.17
N GLU A 16 -15.99 -8.82 -5.89
CA GLU A 16 -16.52 -8.03 -4.77
C GLU A 16 -16.03 -6.57 -4.82
N PHE A 17 -14.74 -6.34 -5.04
CA PHE A 17 -14.16 -4.99 -5.13
C PHE A 17 -14.70 -4.18 -6.30
N LEU A 18 -14.84 -4.82 -7.47
CA LEU A 18 -15.35 -4.16 -8.66
C LEU A 18 -16.85 -3.90 -8.57
N THR A 19 -17.60 -4.81 -7.93
CA THR A 19 -19.05 -4.66 -7.72
C THR A 19 -19.36 -3.47 -6.82
N ARG A 20 -18.54 -3.25 -5.79
CA ARG A 20 -18.67 -2.08 -4.89
C ARG A 20 -18.26 -0.76 -5.55
N ARG A 21 -17.56 -0.81 -6.69
CA ARG A 21 -17.01 0.35 -7.42
C ARG A 21 -16.00 1.17 -6.61
N ASP A 22 -15.41 0.56 -5.59
CA ASP A 22 -14.36 1.17 -4.77
C ASP A 22 -13.00 1.14 -5.50
N HIS A 23 -12.87 0.34 -6.56
CA HIS A 23 -11.61 0.09 -7.28
C HIS A 23 -11.81 0.18 -8.79
N VAL A 24 -10.75 0.58 -9.49
CA VAL A 24 -10.67 0.61 -10.96
C VAL A 24 -9.56 -0.31 -11.44
N ILE A 25 -9.78 -0.97 -12.59
CA ILE A 25 -8.73 -1.68 -13.31
C ILE A 25 -8.06 -0.68 -14.25
N VAL A 26 -6.75 -0.58 -14.15
CA VAL A 26 -5.92 0.31 -14.96
C VAL A 26 -4.76 -0.48 -15.55
N ASP A 27 -4.40 -0.17 -16.79
CA ASP A 27 -3.20 -0.71 -17.43
C ASP A 27 -1.94 -0.20 -16.73
N LEU A 28 -0.92 -1.04 -16.60
CA LEU A 28 0.27 -0.71 -15.83
C LEU A 28 1.09 0.43 -16.46
N GLU A 29 1.17 0.53 -17.79
CA GLU A 29 1.89 1.61 -18.45
C GLU A 29 1.17 2.95 -18.28
N ILE A 30 -0.17 2.93 -18.34
CA ILE A 30 -0.99 4.11 -18.02
C ILE A 30 -0.78 4.53 -16.57
N TRP A 31 -0.75 3.57 -15.63
CA TRP A 31 -0.49 3.86 -14.22
C TRP A 31 0.89 4.49 -13.99
N ILE A 32 1.92 3.94 -14.63
CA ILE A 32 3.29 4.47 -14.56
C ILE A 32 3.31 5.91 -15.06
N ALA A 33 2.71 6.19 -16.22
CA ALA A 33 2.68 7.54 -16.80
C ALA A 33 1.95 8.55 -15.89
N LEU A 34 0.84 8.16 -15.27
CA LEU A 34 0.14 9.01 -14.30
C LEU A 34 1.00 9.30 -13.06
N LEU A 35 1.69 8.28 -12.55
CA LEU A 35 2.55 8.44 -11.39
C LEU A 35 3.80 9.27 -11.70
N ASP A 36 4.39 9.14 -12.89
CA ASP A 36 5.46 10.04 -13.36
C ASP A 36 4.97 11.49 -13.29
N PHE A 37 3.83 11.79 -13.92
CA PHE A 37 3.24 13.12 -13.91
C PHE A 37 2.94 13.64 -12.50
N ILE A 38 2.36 12.80 -11.64
CA ILE A 38 2.06 13.14 -10.24
C ILE A 38 3.34 13.42 -9.45
N ASN A 39 4.41 12.66 -9.65
CA ASN A 39 5.68 12.89 -8.96
C ASN A 39 6.38 14.17 -9.43
N GLU A 40 6.24 14.52 -10.71
CA GLU A 40 6.80 15.75 -11.28
C GLU A 40 6.03 17.01 -10.86
N THR A 41 4.71 16.91 -10.74
CA THR A 41 3.83 18.07 -10.50
C THR A 41 3.23 18.13 -9.10
N GLY A 42 3.43 17.08 -8.30
CA GLY A 42 2.84 16.92 -6.98
C GLY A 42 3.28 18.01 -6.02
N ASN A 43 2.29 18.59 -5.34
CA ASN A 43 2.50 19.61 -4.31
C ASN A 43 2.11 19.08 -2.92
N ASP A 44 2.43 19.83 -1.89
CA ASP A 44 2.14 19.46 -0.50
C ASP A 44 0.65 19.16 -0.26
N LYS A 45 -0.25 19.85 -0.97
CA LYS A 45 -1.69 19.60 -0.87
C LYS A 45 -2.05 18.19 -1.33
N LEU A 46 -1.53 17.76 -2.49
CA LEU A 46 -1.75 16.42 -3.01
C LEU A 46 -1.22 15.35 -2.03
N TRP A 47 0.02 15.50 -1.56
CA TRP A 47 0.63 14.54 -0.66
C TRP A 47 -0.10 14.47 0.69
N LYS A 48 -0.58 15.61 1.19
CA LYS A 48 -1.43 15.65 2.38
C LYS A 48 -2.76 14.94 2.17
N THR A 49 -3.41 15.14 1.02
CA THR A 49 -4.65 14.41 0.69
C THR A 49 -4.42 12.90 0.63
N ILE A 50 -3.31 12.44 0.04
CA ILE A 50 -2.95 11.01 0.01
C ILE A 50 -2.74 10.47 1.44
N GLU A 51 -2.07 11.24 2.30
CA GLU A 51 -1.87 10.88 3.70
C GLU A 51 -3.20 10.84 4.48
N GLU A 52 -4.13 11.77 4.22
CA GLU A 52 -5.47 11.78 4.82
C GLU A 52 -6.28 10.54 4.39
N ILE A 53 -6.24 10.15 3.11
CA ILE A 53 -6.87 8.91 2.61
C ILE A 53 -6.28 7.68 3.34
N GLY A 54 -4.96 7.66 3.52
CA GLY A 54 -4.28 6.63 4.29
C GLY A 54 -4.73 6.60 5.75
N TYR A 55 -4.90 7.76 6.37
CA TYR A 55 -5.37 7.88 7.75
C TYR A 55 -6.79 7.36 7.93
N GLU A 56 -7.72 7.71 7.04
CA GLU A 56 -9.09 7.20 7.05
C GLU A 56 -9.13 5.67 6.91
N SER A 57 -8.36 5.14 5.97
CA SER A 57 -8.21 3.68 5.79
C SER A 57 -7.64 3.02 7.06
N GLY A 58 -6.63 3.65 7.69
CA GLY A 58 -6.04 3.17 8.93
C GLY A 58 -7.01 3.18 10.12
N LEU A 59 -7.94 4.13 10.20
CA LEU A 59 -9.01 4.12 11.20
C LEU A 59 -9.94 2.94 11.00
N GLU A 60 -10.35 2.68 9.76
CA GLU A 60 -11.18 1.52 9.42
C GLU A 60 -10.48 0.20 9.79
N PHE A 61 -9.21 0.05 9.45
CA PHE A 61 -8.41 -1.12 9.81
C PHE A 61 -8.29 -1.30 11.32
N LYS A 62 -8.06 -0.21 12.05
CA LYS A 62 -8.00 -0.24 13.52
C LYS A 62 -9.32 -0.68 14.14
N VAL A 63 -10.45 -0.16 13.67
CA VAL A 63 -11.79 -0.55 14.15
C VAL A 63 -12.06 -2.03 13.86
N LYS A 64 -11.58 -2.54 12.72
CA LYS A 64 -11.66 -3.95 12.34
C LYS A 64 -10.66 -4.86 13.08
N GLY A 65 -9.77 -4.30 13.92
CA GLY A 65 -8.76 -5.05 14.65
C GLY A 65 -7.66 -5.66 13.77
N LEU A 66 -7.42 -5.10 12.58
CA LEU A 66 -6.42 -5.60 11.65
C LEU A 66 -5.00 -5.26 12.12
N THR A 67 -4.07 -6.18 11.88
CA THR A 67 -2.63 -5.98 12.14
C THR A 67 -1.95 -5.30 10.95
N LEU A 68 -0.71 -4.83 11.12
CA LEU A 68 0.10 -4.32 10.01
C LEU A 68 0.22 -5.36 8.88
N SER A 69 0.44 -6.64 9.20
CA SER A 69 0.53 -7.70 8.18
C SER A 69 -0.78 -7.84 7.40
N ASP A 70 -1.94 -7.75 8.07
CA ASP A 70 -3.23 -7.85 7.38
C ASP A 70 -3.44 -6.69 6.39
N VAL A 71 -3.02 -5.49 6.80
CA VAL A 71 -3.06 -4.29 5.95
C VAL A 71 -2.17 -4.46 4.72
N LEU A 72 -0.92 -4.87 4.91
CA LEU A 72 0.02 -5.04 3.80
C LEU A 72 -0.42 -6.15 2.84
N LYS A 73 -0.97 -7.27 3.36
CA LYS A 73 -1.60 -8.31 2.53
C LYS A 73 -2.81 -7.80 1.76
N SER A 74 -3.60 -6.90 2.35
CA SER A 74 -4.72 -6.26 1.64
C SER A 74 -4.22 -5.42 0.46
N LEU A 75 -3.12 -4.68 0.63
CA LEU A 75 -2.50 -3.91 -0.45
C LEU A 75 -1.87 -4.82 -1.52
N GLU A 76 -1.28 -5.95 -1.12
CA GLU A 76 -0.78 -6.95 -2.06
C GLU A 76 -1.90 -7.56 -2.91
N PHE A 77 -3.03 -7.87 -2.27
CA PHE A 77 -4.20 -8.36 -2.98
C PHE A 77 -4.77 -7.32 -3.97
N LYS A 78 -4.62 -6.02 -3.68
CA LYS A 78 -5.00 -4.93 -4.61
C LYS A 78 -3.97 -4.68 -5.71
N ASN A 79 -2.94 -5.52 -5.83
CA ASN A 79 -1.84 -5.39 -6.78
C ASN A 79 -1.04 -4.07 -6.64
N ILE A 80 -1.03 -3.50 -5.44
CA ILE A 80 -0.32 -2.25 -5.14
C ILE A 80 1.16 -2.51 -4.81
N LEU A 81 1.44 -3.62 -4.13
CA LEU A 81 2.78 -4.01 -3.70
C LEU A 81 2.86 -5.52 -3.51
N LYS A 82 4.04 -6.04 -3.22
CA LYS A 82 4.23 -7.38 -2.67
C LYS A 82 4.98 -7.27 -1.36
N GLU A 83 4.49 -7.89 -0.28
CA GLU A 83 5.22 -7.91 0.99
C GLU A 83 6.13 -9.13 1.11
N LYS A 84 7.27 -8.93 1.78
CA LYS A 84 8.15 -10.00 2.26
C LYS A 84 8.64 -9.64 3.65
N THR A 85 8.28 -10.44 4.64
CA THR A 85 8.66 -10.21 6.04
C THR A 85 9.61 -11.29 6.52
N GLU A 86 10.80 -10.89 6.97
CA GLU A 86 11.81 -11.78 7.55
C GLU A 86 12.45 -11.08 8.76
N ASN A 87 12.54 -11.76 9.90
CA ASN A 87 13.21 -11.28 11.12
C ASN A 87 12.78 -9.87 11.61
N GLY A 88 11.49 -9.55 11.53
CA GLY A 88 10.96 -8.24 11.96
C GLY A 88 11.22 -7.09 10.98
N VAL A 89 11.80 -7.38 9.81
CA VAL A 89 11.98 -6.43 8.72
C VAL A 89 10.97 -6.77 7.63
N THR A 90 10.12 -5.81 7.29
CA THR A 90 9.14 -5.96 6.22
C THR A 90 9.59 -5.18 5.00
N VAL A 91 9.82 -5.89 3.88
CA VAL A 91 10.19 -5.30 2.60
C VAL A 91 8.97 -5.30 1.70
N LEU A 92 8.62 -4.11 1.18
CA LEU A 92 7.57 -3.92 0.20
C LEU A 92 8.21 -3.77 -1.18
N ILE A 93 7.90 -4.68 -2.09
CA ILE A 93 8.30 -4.63 -3.49
C ILE A 93 7.20 -3.94 -4.27
N LEU A 94 7.51 -2.78 -4.85
CA LEU A 94 6.53 -1.98 -5.58
C LEU A 94 6.39 -2.47 -7.03
N THR A 95 5.22 -2.29 -7.61
CA THR A 95 4.96 -2.62 -9.01
C THR A 95 5.81 -1.73 -9.91
N THR A 96 5.95 -0.45 -9.57
CA THR A 96 6.87 0.50 -10.22
C THR A 96 7.62 1.36 -9.18
N ARG A 97 8.79 1.91 -9.56
CA ARG A 97 9.54 2.82 -8.68
C ARG A 97 8.77 4.13 -8.39
N ASN A 98 7.86 4.48 -9.29
CA ASN A 98 7.06 5.70 -9.25
C ASN A 98 6.00 5.69 -8.14
N GLU A 99 5.74 4.53 -7.55
CA GLU A 99 4.82 4.37 -6.42
C GLU A 99 5.43 4.81 -5.09
N ILE A 100 6.75 5.03 -5.00
CA ILE A 100 7.45 5.28 -3.73
C ILE A 100 6.77 6.40 -2.93
N ASN A 101 6.53 7.56 -3.54
CA ASN A 101 5.94 8.70 -2.84
C ASN A 101 4.48 8.44 -2.46
N LEU A 102 3.68 7.94 -3.41
CA LEU A 102 2.27 7.61 -3.19
C LEU A 102 2.10 6.66 -2.00
N ILE A 103 2.84 5.54 -2.01
CA ILE A 103 2.73 4.50 -0.98
C ILE A 103 3.32 4.96 0.34
N THR A 104 4.42 5.73 0.32
CA THR A 104 5.00 6.28 1.56
C THR A 104 4.02 7.22 2.25
N HIS A 105 3.41 8.16 1.54
CA HIS A 105 2.43 9.09 2.12
C HIS A 105 1.17 8.38 2.59
N TYR A 106 0.66 7.44 1.81
CA TYR A 106 -0.50 6.63 2.21
C TYR A 106 -0.21 5.83 3.50
N LEU A 107 0.92 5.12 3.56
CA LEU A 107 1.28 4.31 4.72
C LEU A 107 1.56 5.16 5.97
N ARG A 108 2.12 6.37 5.83
CA ARG A 108 2.26 7.31 6.96
C ARG A 108 0.91 7.61 7.61
N GLY A 109 -0.10 7.89 6.80
CA GLY A 109 -1.47 8.09 7.26
C GLY A 109 -2.00 6.87 8.01
N VAL A 110 -1.87 5.70 7.39
CA VAL A 110 -2.30 4.41 7.97
C VAL A 110 -1.64 4.18 9.33
N PHE A 111 -0.31 4.30 9.41
CA PHE A 111 0.45 4.03 10.62
C PHE A 111 0.06 4.98 11.75
N LYS A 112 -0.11 6.27 11.42
CA LYS A 112 -0.58 7.29 12.36
C LYS A 112 -1.95 6.94 12.95
N ALA A 113 -2.91 6.56 12.11
CA ALA A 113 -4.26 6.18 12.57
C ALA A 113 -4.25 4.93 13.45
N MET A 114 -3.48 3.92 13.05
CA MET A 114 -3.36 2.64 13.75
C MET A 114 -2.50 2.74 15.03
N GLY A 115 -1.71 3.80 15.20
CA GLY A 115 -0.77 3.94 16.31
C GLY A 115 0.46 3.03 16.16
N ILE A 116 0.87 2.76 14.92
CA ILE A 116 2.06 1.97 14.58
C ILE A 116 3.26 2.92 14.56
N SER A 117 4.26 2.62 15.38
CA SER A 117 5.53 3.34 15.37
C SER A 117 6.49 2.59 14.45
N ALA A 118 6.62 3.04 13.20
CA ALA A 118 7.51 2.41 12.24
C ALA A 118 8.18 3.44 11.33
N ASP A 119 9.44 3.18 10.97
CA ASP A 119 10.14 3.97 9.96
C ASP A 119 9.92 3.34 8.57
N ILE A 120 9.74 4.20 7.56
CA ILE A 120 9.66 3.80 6.15
C ILE A 120 10.92 4.30 5.46
N ILE A 121 11.77 3.36 5.02
CA ILE A 121 13.01 3.65 4.31
C ILE A 121 12.82 3.34 2.82
N SER A 122 13.05 4.33 1.97
CA SER A 122 12.93 4.15 0.52
C SER A 122 14.22 3.61 -0.10
N GLY A 123 14.08 2.61 -0.97
CA GLY A 123 15.15 2.11 -1.84
C GLY A 123 14.73 2.11 -3.31
N VAL A 124 15.56 1.54 -4.18
CA VAL A 124 15.21 1.43 -5.61
C VAL A 124 14.07 0.42 -5.79
N ARG A 125 12.87 0.91 -6.12
CA ARG A 125 11.63 0.13 -6.32
C ARG A 125 11.19 -0.69 -5.09
N ARG A 126 11.60 -0.28 -3.89
CA ARG A 126 11.17 -0.95 -2.66
C ARG A 126 11.05 0.03 -1.51
N LEU A 127 10.21 -0.31 -0.55
CA LEU A 127 10.17 0.31 0.77
C LEU A 127 10.56 -0.73 1.81
N VAL A 128 11.24 -0.31 2.85
CA VAL A 128 11.53 -1.13 4.03
C VAL A 128 10.79 -0.52 5.21
N ILE A 129 9.96 -1.31 5.87
CA ILE A 129 9.28 -0.94 7.11
C ILE A 129 10.06 -1.57 8.25
N ILE A 130 10.43 -0.73 9.23
CA ILE A 130 11.08 -1.15 10.47
C ILE A 130 10.17 -0.72 11.61
N GLU A 131 9.50 -1.68 12.26
CA GLU A 131 8.71 -1.42 13.45
C GLU A 131 9.63 -1.08 14.63
N LYS A 132 9.32 0.00 15.35
CA LYS A 132 10.00 0.37 16.58
C LYS A 132 9.40 -0.46 17.72
N GLU A 133 10.26 -1.08 18.53
CA GLU A 133 9.78 -1.73 19.75
C GLU A 133 8.98 -0.73 20.59
N LYS A 134 7.82 -1.17 21.09
CA LYS A 134 7.13 -0.42 22.14
C LYS A 134 8.02 -0.48 23.38
N GLU A 135 8.58 0.65 23.81
CA GLU A 135 9.13 0.78 25.16
C GLU A 135 8.06 0.28 26.14
N ARG A 136 8.40 -0.79 26.87
CA ARG A 136 7.53 -1.45 27.85
C ARG A 136 7.46 -0.65 29.13
#